data_AF-A0A943RUM8-F1
#
_entry.id   AF-A0A943RUM8-F1
#
_cell.length_a   1.000
_cell.length_b   1.000
_cell.length_c   1.000
_cell.angle_alpha   90.00
_cell.angle_beta   90.00
_cell.angle_gamma   90.00
#
_symmetry.space_group_name_H-M   'P 1'
#
loop_
_entity.id
_entity.type
_entity.pdbx_description
1 polymer ?
#
loop_
_entity_poly.entity_id
_entity_poly.type
_entity_poly.pdbx_seq_one_letter_code
_entity_poly.pdbx_strand_id
1 'polypeptide(L)'
;MKRWISLALMIGMLLTGSLQAYAAETGVLALGADLSADQRAKVLSEMGLTEETAAAYETIYITNDMEHKYLDESLGAAVVGKNSLSSVLVIPQESGTGLSVETHNINFCTIDMYRNALLTAGVEDAKVIVAAPSYISGTAALIGAVKAYETYSGETVSDDAFEVATDELVLTGELMKELDSEQISDLIAYLKQQIAENGLDDPERLAELVRQASAEMELNLTDEQVSKIVDLLLKLNNLEIDANKLVSQAKELYDKLDSMGIELSGEKVGNFITRFVSSVWELIQGFMDR
;
A
#
# COMPACT_ATOMS: atom_id res chain seq x y z
N MET A 1 -64.60 28.75 -27.29
CA MET A 1 -64.43 27.31 -27.64
C MET A 1 -63.48 27.21 -28.83
N LYS A 2 -62.69 26.14 -28.93
CA LYS A 2 -61.66 25.86 -29.95
C LYS A 2 -60.21 26.30 -29.65
N ARG A 3 -59.78 26.29 -28.38
CA ARG A 3 -58.34 26.16 -28.01
C ARG A 3 -57.91 24.69 -27.87
N TRP A 4 -58.65 23.76 -28.49
CA TRP A 4 -58.63 22.33 -28.12
C TRP A 4 -58.26 21.38 -29.28
N ILE A 5 -57.71 21.88 -30.40
CA ILE A 5 -57.37 21.03 -31.57
C ILE A 5 -55.86 20.80 -31.72
N SER A 6 -55.00 21.45 -30.93
CA SER A 6 -53.54 21.34 -31.07
C SER A 6 -52.92 20.17 -30.28
N LEU A 7 -53.70 19.34 -29.59
CA LEU A 7 -53.20 18.39 -28.58
C LEU A 7 -53.24 16.91 -29.00
N ALA A 8 -53.26 16.60 -30.29
CA ALA A 8 -53.38 15.21 -30.77
C ALA A 8 -52.27 14.73 -31.72
N LEU A 9 -51.15 15.46 -31.85
CA LEU A 9 -50.06 15.09 -32.76
C LEU A 9 -48.65 15.16 -32.15
N MET A 10 -48.56 15.13 -30.81
CA MET A 10 -47.29 15.01 -30.07
C MET A 10 -47.37 13.88 -29.03
N ILE A 11 -47.97 12.75 -29.40
CA ILE A 11 -47.91 11.51 -28.60
C ILE A 11 -47.44 10.42 -29.56
N GLY A 12 -46.13 10.32 -29.74
CA GLY A 12 -45.56 9.34 -30.67
C GLY A 12 -44.06 9.41 -30.87
N MET A 13 -43.28 9.93 -29.91
CA MET A 13 -41.82 9.79 -29.95
C MET A 13 -41.21 10.07 -28.57
N LEU A 14 -41.58 9.27 -27.56
CA LEU A 14 -40.94 9.28 -26.24
C LEU A 14 -40.98 7.85 -25.66
N LEU A 15 -40.42 6.92 -26.43
CA LEU A 15 -39.97 5.61 -25.95
C LEU A 15 -38.55 5.39 -26.48
N THR A 16 -37.70 6.40 -26.38
CA THR A 16 -36.26 6.12 -26.23
C THR A 16 -36.12 5.69 -24.79
N GLY A 17 -36.04 4.38 -24.56
CA GLY A 17 -35.61 3.85 -23.28
C GLY A 17 -34.39 4.64 -22.85
N SER A 18 -34.42 5.18 -21.64
CA SER A 18 -33.23 5.69 -21.00
C SER A 18 -32.23 4.54 -21.01
N LEU A 19 -31.31 4.55 -21.98
CA LEU A 19 -29.99 4.01 -21.76
C LEU A 19 -29.50 4.82 -20.56
N GLN A 20 -29.66 4.26 -19.36
CA GLN A 20 -28.78 4.61 -18.27
C GLN A 20 -27.41 4.25 -18.81
N ALA A 21 -26.71 5.25 -19.34
CA ALA A 21 -25.29 5.20 -19.44
C ALA A 21 -24.83 5.00 -17.99
N TYR A 22 -24.54 3.76 -17.63
CA TYR A 22 -23.67 3.49 -16.50
C TYR A 22 -22.43 4.32 -16.82
N ALA A 23 -22.17 5.36 -16.03
CA ALA A 23 -20.86 5.97 -16.04
C ALA A 23 -19.89 4.80 -15.84
N ALA A 24 -19.02 4.55 -16.83
CA ALA A 24 -17.99 3.54 -16.69
C ALA A 24 -17.28 3.85 -15.38
N GLU A 25 -17.38 2.93 -14.42
CA GLU A 25 -16.61 3.02 -13.19
C GLU A 25 -15.16 3.08 -13.64
N THR A 26 -14.48 4.21 -13.43
CA THR A 26 -13.12 4.50 -13.92
C THR A 26 -12.07 3.75 -13.09
N GLY A 27 -12.32 2.47 -12.83
CA GLY A 27 -11.42 1.57 -12.14
C GLY A 27 -10.46 0.90 -13.11
N VAL A 28 -9.39 0.35 -12.54
CA VAL A 28 -8.37 -0.40 -13.28
C VAL A 28 -8.37 -1.84 -12.78
N LEU A 29 -8.49 -2.76 -13.73
CA LEU A 29 -8.43 -4.20 -13.51
C LEU A 29 -7.03 -4.70 -13.89
N ALA A 30 -6.20 -4.99 -12.90
CA ALA A 30 -4.89 -5.60 -13.09
C ALA A 30 -5.00 -7.12 -13.01
N LEU A 31 -4.86 -7.79 -14.15
CA LEU A 31 -4.96 -9.25 -14.27
C LEU A 31 -3.58 -9.91 -14.24
N GLY A 32 -3.49 -11.07 -13.59
CA GLY A 32 -2.35 -11.96 -13.72
C GLY A 32 -2.24 -12.47 -15.17
N ALA A 33 -1.08 -12.30 -15.79
CA ALA A 33 -0.88 -12.60 -17.21
C ALA A 33 -0.96 -14.10 -17.54
N ASP A 34 -0.73 -14.97 -16.55
CA ASP A 34 -0.69 -16.42 -16.73
C ASP A 34 -2.03 -17.11 -16.43
N LEU A 35 -3.09 -16.32 -16.20
CA LEU A 35 -4.45 -16.85 -16.03
C LEU A 35 -4.92 -17.54 -17.31
N SER A 36 -5.25 -18.83 -17.21
CA SER A 36 -6.07 -19.48 -18.23
C SER A 36 -7.48 -18.87 -18.29
N ALA A 37 -8.21 -19.12 -19.37
CA ALA A 37 -9.57 -18.60 -19.54
C ALA A 37 -10.50 -18.99 -18.37
N ASP A 38 -10.43 -20.25 -17.91
CA ASP A 38 -11.25 -20.73 -16.79
C ASP A 38 -10.84 -20.08 -15.46
N GLN A 39 -9.52 -19.91 -15.24
CA GLN A 39 -9.03 -19.22 -14.04
C GLN A 39 -9.43 -17.74 -14.05
N ARG A 40 -9.37 -17.08 -15.20
CA ARG A 40 -9.81 -15.70 -15.35
C ARG A 40 -11.30 -15.55 -15.04
N ALA A 41 -12.15 -16.41 -15.61
CA ALA A 41 -13.58 -16.40 -15.32
C ALA A 41 -13.86 -16.57 -13.81
N LYS A 42 -13.10 -17.45 -13.14
CA LYS A 42 -13.19 -17.61 -11.69
C LYS A 42 -12.75 -16.36 -10.93
N VAL A 43 -11.60 -15.78 -11.26
CA VAL A 43 -11.09 -14.54 -10.66
C VAL A 43 -12.11 -13.41 -10.77
N LEU A 44 -12.66 -13.20 -11.97
CA LEU A 44 -13.71 -12.19 -12.19
C LEU A 44 -14.93 -12.46 -11.32
N SER A 45 -15.38 -13.72 -11.23
CA SER A 45 -16.52 -14.08 -10.39
C SER A 45 -16.27 -13.83 -8.91
N GLU A 46 -15.07 -14.07 -8.39
CA GLU A 46 -14.69 -13.75 -7.00
C GLU A 46 -14.72 -12.24 -6.75
N MET A 47 -14.43 -11.44 -7.78
CA MET A 47 -14.55 -9.97 -7.74
C MET A 47 -15.98 -9.47 -7.95
N GLY A 48 -16.96 -10.36 -8.16
CA GLY A 48 -18.34 -9.99 -8.46
C GLY A 48 -18.57 -9.49 -9.89
N LEU A 49 -17.66 -9.80 -10.82
CA LEU A 49 -17.69 -9.38 -12.21
C LEU A 49 -18.05 -10.52 -13.16
N THR A 50 -18.64 -10.16 -14.30
CA THR A 50 -18.67 -10.99 -15.50
C THR A 50 -17.62 -10.50 -16.49
N GLU A 51 -17.37 -11.27 -17.54
CA GLU A 51 -16.56 -10.83 -18.68
C GLU A 51 -17.05 -9.52 -19.31
N GLU A 52 -18.37 -9.35 -19.39
CA GLU A 52 -19.01 -8.18 -19.96
C GLU A 52 -18.82 -6.95 -19.06
N THR A 53 -18.97 -7.09 -17.74
CA THR A 53 -18.77 -5.97 -16.82
C THR A 53 -17.28 -5.64 -16.64
N ALA A 54 -16.40 -6.65 -16.74
CA ALA A 54 -14.95 -6.45 -16.68
C ALA A 54 -14.45 -5.59 -17.85
N ALA A 55 -15.10 -5.65 -19.02
CA ALA A 55 -14.75 -4.86 -20.20
C ALA A 55 -14.99 -3.34 -20.03
N ALA A 56 -15.69 -2.93 -18.96
CA ALA A 56 -15.88 -1.51 -18.64
C ALA A 56 -14.65 -0.88 -17.96
N TYR A 57 -13.75 -1.69 -17.40
CA TYR A 57 -12.54 -1.23 -16.72
C TYR A 57 -11.35 -1.22 -17.67
N GLU A 58 -10.44 -0.28 -17.45
CA GLU A 58 -9.13 -0.35 -18.08
C GLU A 58 -8.38 -1.58 -17.56
N THR A 59 -7.90 -2.43 -18.47
CA THR A 59 -7.24 -3.69 -18.09
C THR A 59 -5.75 -3.59 -18.33
N ILE A 60 -4.97 -3.89 -17.29
CA ILE A 60 -3.52 -4.07 -17.35
C ILE A 60 -3.16 -5.51 -16.98
N TYR A 61 -1.97 -5.96 -17.40
CA TYR A 61 -1.51 -7.32 -17.17
C TYR A 61 -0.21 -7.33 -16.38
N ILE A 62 -0.17 -8.13 -15.31
CA ILE A 62 1.00 -8.33 -14.46
C ILE A 62 1.64 -9.66 -14.85
N THR A 63 2.86 -9.59 -15.35
CA THR A 63 3.63 -10.77 -15.80
C THR A 63 4.52 -11.31 -14.69
N ASN A 64 4.84 -12.60 -14.74
CA ASN A 64 5.66 -13.21 -13.70
C ASN A 64 7.09 -12.61 -13.65
N ASP A 65 7.61 -12.13 -14.78
CA ASP A 65 8.86 -11.37 -14.82
C ASP A 65 8.80 -10.06 -14.01
N MET A 66 7.64 -9.40 -13.93
CA MET A 66 7.47 -8.22 -13.07
C MET A 66 7.50 -8.63 -11.61
N GLU A 67 6.85 -9.74 -11.26
CA GLU A 67 6.90 -10.27 -9.89
C GLU A 67 8.33 -10.59 -9.46
N HIS A 68 9.08 -11.31 -10.29
CA HIS A 68 10.47 -11.63 -10.01
C HIS A 68 11.35 -10.36 -9.93
N LYS A 69 11.08 -9.36 -10.78
CA LYS A 69 11.80 -8.09 -10.74
C LYS A 69 11.63 -7.36 -9.40
N TYR A 70 10.40 -7.25 -8.89
CA TYR A 70 10.13 -6.40 -7.72
C TYR A 70 10.12 -7.14 -6.38
N LEU A 71 9.99 -8.47 -6.37
CA LEU A 71 9.67 -9.22 -5.16
C LEU A 71 10.65 -10.35 -4.83
N ASP A 72 11.56 -10.74 -5.73
CA ASP A 72 12.44 -11.89 -5.46
C ASP A 72 13.39 -11.63 -4.29
N GLU A 73 13.87 -10.40 -4.15
CA GLU A 73 14.78 -10.04 -3.06
C GLU A 73 14.05 -10.05 -1.71
N SER A 74 12.83 -9.51 -1.67
CA SER A 74 12.03 -9.41 -0.44
C SER A 74 11.39 -10.74 -0.03
N LEU A 75 10.69 -11.39 -0.96
CA LEU A 75 9.83 -12.55 -0.69
C LEU A 75 10.50 -13.89 -0.97
N GLY A 76 11.56 -13.88 -1.78
CA GLY A 76 12.17 -15.08 -2.33
C GLY A 76 11.34 -15.68 -3.47
N ALA A 77 12.04 -16.18 -4.49
CA ALA A 77 11.43 -16.78 -5.68
C ALA A 77 10.44 -17.93 -5.39
N ALA A 78 10.54 -18.58 -4.23
CA ALA A 78 9.60 -19.63 -3.83
C ALA A 78 8.20 -19.09 -3.50
N VAL A 79 8.11 -17.90 -2.89
CA VAL A 79 6.83 -17.24 -2.56
C VAL A 79 6.25 -16.54 -3.78
N VAL A 80 7.10 -15.96 -4.63
CA VAL A 80 6.72 -15.38 -5.92
C VAL A 80 6.17 -16.45 -6.86
N GLY A 81 6.78 -17.63 -6.89
CA GLY A 81 6.32 -18.75 -7.69
C GLY A 81 6.80 -18.66 -9.15
N LYS A 82 5.95 -19.07 -10.09
CA LYS A 82 6.31 -19.17 -11.53
C LYS A 82 5.22 -18.68 -12.48
N ASN A 83 4.08 -18.26 -11.94
CA ASN A 83 2.92 -17.86 -12.73
C ASN A 83 2.22 -16.71 -12.00
N SER A 84 1.92 -15.64 -12.72
CA SER A 84 1.09 -14.53 -12.22
C SER A 84 -0.38 -14.90 -12.29
N LEU A 85 -0.93 -15.31 -11.14
CA LEU A 85 -2.30 -15.83 -11.05
C LEU A 85 -3.23 -15.01 -10.14
N SER A 86 -2.72 -14.10 -9.32
CA SER A 86 -3.58 -13.17 -8.56
C SER A 86 -3.86 -11.92 -9.39
N SER A 87 -4.94 -11.23 -9.05
CA SER A 87 -5.43 -10.04 -9.77
C SER A 87 -6.07 -9.07 -8.79
N VAL A 88 -6.16 -7.81 -9.18
CA VAL A 88 -6.78 -6.77 -8.36
C VAL A 88 -7.61 -5.83 -9.22
N LEU A 89 -8.77 -5.45 -8.69
CA LEU A 89 -9.57 -4.34 -9.20
C LEU A 89 -9.45 -3.18 -8.22
N VAL A 90 -9.00 -2.03 -8.72
CA VAL A 90 -8.93 -0.77 -7.96
C VAL A 90 -9.97 0.18 -8.53
N ILE A 91 -10.96 0.57 -7.71
CA ILE A 91 -12.01 1.52 -8.06
C ILE A 91 -11.82 2.78 -7.22
N PRO A 92 -11.37 3.91 -7.80
CA PRO A 92 -11.28 5.19 -7.11
C PRO A 92 -12.63 5.56 -6.47
N GLN A 93 -12.60 6.13 -5.27
CA GLN A 93 -13.79 6.57 -4.53
C GLN A 93 -13.80 8.10 -4.37
N GLU A 94 -14.91 8.63 -3.89
CA GLU A 94 -15.01 10.05 -3.54
C GLU A 94 -14.05 10.38 -2.39
N SER A 95 -13.51 11.61 -2.41
CA SER A 95 -12.53 12.04 -1.40
C SER A 95 -13.09 11.96 0.02
N GLY A 96 -12.32 11.37 0.94
CA GLY A 96 -12.69 11.16 2.34
C GLY A 96 -13.47 9.87 2.60
N THR A 97 -13.65 9.01 1.60
CA THR A 97 -14.25 7.67 1.76
C THR A 97 -13.28 6.70 2.45
N GLY A 98 -11.98 6.91 2.26
CA GLY A 98 -10.91 6.06 2.73
C GLY A 98 -10.64 4.85 1.85
N LEU A 99 -9.57 4.14 2.18
CA LEU A 99 -9.10 2.96 1.47
C LEU A 99 -9.70 1.69 2.08
N SER A 100 -10.45 0.94 1.27
CA SER A 100 -11.01 -0.36 1.62
C SER A 100 -10.42 -1.47 0.76
N VAL A 101 -10.06 -2.59 1.39
CA VAL A 101 -9.43 -3.73 0.72
C VAL A 101 -10.14 -5.02 1.13
N GLU A 102 -10.54 -5.81 0.14
CA GLU A 102 -11.05 -7.18 0.32
C GLU A 102 -10.21 -8.18 -0.48
N THR A 103 -10.10 -9.41 0.04
CA THR A 103 -9.25 -10.47 -0.56
C THR A 103 -10.01 -11.77 -0.70
N HIS A 104 -9.82 -12.45 -1.82
CA HIS A 104 -10.44 -13.73 -2.16
C HIS A 104 -9.36 -14.71 -2.64
N ASN A 105 -9.28 -15.87 -1.99
CA ASN A 105 -8.30 -16.91 -2.33
C ASN A 105 -6.82 -16.48 -2.20
N ILE A 106 -6.50 -15.60 -1.25
CA ILE A 106 -5.12 -15.18 -0.94
C ILE A 106 -4.70 -15.75 0.42
N ASN A 107 -3.47 -16.27 0.53
CA ASN A 107 -2.98 -16.91 1.77
C ASN A 107 -1.64 -16.38 2.31
N PHE A 108 -0.97 -15.48 1.59
CA PHE A 108 0.29 -14.87 2.03
C PHE A 108 0.17 -13.36 2.19
N CYS A 109 -0.13 -12.63 1.11
CA CYS A 109 -0.31 -11.17 1.16
C CYS A 109 -1.59 -10.84 1.94
N THR A 110 -1.44 -10.10 3.05
CA THR A 110 -2.57 -9.72 3.91
C THR A 110 -3.29 -8.49 3.39
N ILE A 111 -4.47 -8.22 3.94
CA ILE A 111 -5.22 -6.97 3.69
C ILE A 111 -4.34 -5.75 4.01
N ASP A 112 -3.64 -5.76 5.14
CA ASP A 112 -2.77 -4.65 5.55
C ASP A 112 -1.59 -4.46 4.61
N MET A 113 -1.04 -5.55 4.06
CA MET A 113 0.00 -5.48 3.03
C MET A 113 -0.49 -4.73 1.77
N TYR A 114 -1.65 -5.08 1.23
CA TYR A 114 -2.19 -4.32 0.09
C TYR A 114 -2.49 -2.86 0.45
N ARG A 115 -3.06 -2.63 1.64
CA ARG A 115 -3.42 -1.30 2.12
C ARG A 115 -2.19 -0.40 2.27
N ASN A 116 -1.12 -0.89 2.90
CA ASN A 116 0.10 -0.12 3.14
C ASN A 116 0.84 0.17 1.83
N ALA A 117 0.93 -0.79 0.91
CA ALA A 117 1.53 -0.55 -0.40
C ALA A 117 0.80 0.57 -1.17
N LEU A 118 -0.53 0.55 -1.13
CA LEU A 118 -1.37 1.57 -1.77
C LEU A 118 -1.26 2.93 -1.08
N LEU A 119 -1.22 2.99 0.25
CA LEU A 119 -0.99 4.25 0.98
C LEU A 119 0.38 4.85 0.66
N THR A 120 1.42 4.04 0.61
CA THR A 120 2.77 4.47 0.20
C THR A 120 2.78 4.98 -1.25
N ALA A 121 1.98 4.36 -2.14
CA ALA A 121 1.78 4.84 -3.50
C ALA A 121 0.91 6.12 -3.60
N GLY A 122 0.36 6.63 -2.48
CA GLY A 122 -0.46 7.84 -2.46
C GLY A 122 -1.95 7.60 -2.71
N VAL A 123 -2.44 6.37 -2.52
CA VAL A 123 -3.86 6.02 -2.67
C VAL A 123 -4.59 6.26 -1.35
N GLU A 124 -5.44 7.28 -1.29
CA GLU A 124 -6.22 7.59 -0.07
C GLU A 124 -7.65 7.05 -0.12
N ASP A 125 -8.31 7.11 -1.28
CA ASP A 125 -9.74 6.85 -1.45
C ASP A 125 -9.98 5.85 -2.58
N ALA A 126 -10.04 4.57 -2.24
CA ALA A 126 -10.30 3.51 -3.22
C ALA A 126 -11.00 2.30 -2.60
N LYS A 127 -11.78 1.60 -3.43
CA LYS A 127 -12.22 0.22 -3.17
C LYS A 127 -11.29 -0.72 -3.93
N VAL A 128 -10.73 -1.69 -3.22
CA VAL A 128 -9.75 -2.62 -3.76
C VAL A 128 -10.24 -4.04 -3.54
N ILE A 129 -10.35 -4.80 -4.63
CA ILE A 129 -10.81 -6.18 -4.61
C ILE A 129 -9.70 -7.05 -5.16
N VAL A 130 -9.10 -7.87 -4.33
CA VAL A 130 -8.03 -8.79 -4.72
C VAL A 130 -8.61 -10.19 -4.84
N ALA A 131 -8.33 -10.88 -5.94
CA ALA A 131 -8.77 -12.26 -6.12
C ALA A 131 -7.74 -13.14 -6.84
N ALA A 132 -7.83 -14.44 -6.59
CA ALA A 132 -7.05 -15.48 -7.25
C ALA A 132 -7.93 -16.71 -7.57
N PRO A 133 -7.51 -17.58 -8.51
CA PRO A 133 -8.28 -18.77 -8.87
C PRO A 133 -8.24 -19.88 -7.80
N SER A 134 -7.32 -19.81 -6.85
CA SER A 134 -7.16 -20.73 -5.72
C SER A 134 -6.29 -20.06 -4.66
N TYR A 135 -6.22 -20.61 -3.44
CA TYR A 135 -5.36 -20.08 -2.36
C TYR A 135 -3.89 -20.03 -2.79
N ILE A 136 -3.38 -18.82 -3.06
CA ILE A 136 -2.00 -18.52 -3.48
C ILE A 136 -1.46 -17.28 -2.77
N SER A 137 -0.20 -16.94 -3.04
CA SER A 137 0.52 -15.86 -2.36
C SER A 137 -0.15 -14.49 -2.48
N GLY A 138 -0.54 -14.10 -3.70
CA GLY A 138 -1.12 -12.79 -3.98
C GLY A 138 -0.13 -11.77 -4.58
N THR A 139 1.11 -12.15 -4.82
CA THR A 139 2.21 -11.30 -5.29
C THR A 139 1.88 -10.47 -6.55
N ALA A 140 1.29 -11.07 -7.58
CA ALA A 140 0.92 -10.36 -8.81
C ALA A 140 -0.10 -9.24 -8.56
N ALA A 141 -1.04 -9.44 -7.61
CA ALA A 141 -2.02 -8.44 -7.23
C ALA A 141 -1.40 -7.28 -6.44
N LEU A 142 -0.31 -7.51 -5.70
CA LEU A 142 0.36 -6.45 -4.94
C LEU A 142 1.01 -5.44 -5.89
N ILE A 143 1.72 -5.96 -6.90
CA ILE A 143 2.24 -5.16 -8.01
C ILE A 143 1.10 -4.54 -8.80
N GLY A 144 0.06 -5.34 -9.10
CA GLY A 144 -1.13 -4.89 -9.80
C GLY A 144 -1.81 -3.70 -9.13
N ALA A 145 -1.79 -3.61 -7.80
CA ALA A 145 -2.44 -2.53 -7.06
C ALA A 145 -1.72 -1.20 -7.29
N VAL A 146 -0.38 -1.21 -7.29
CA VAL A 146 0.43 -0.01 -7.58
C VAL A 146 0.40 0.33 -9.07
N LYS A 147 0.49 -0.66 -9.97
CA LYS A 147 0.36 -0.40 -11.42
C LYS A 147 -1.04 0.10 -11.81
N ALA A 148 -2.08 -0.37 -11.14
CA ALA A 148 -3.43 0.15 -11.29
C ALA A 148 -3.50 1.62 -10.83
N TYR A 149 -2.81 1.97 -9.74
CA TYR A 149 -2.66 3.36 -9.31
C TYR A 149 -2.03 4.24 -10.39
N GLU A 150 -0.85 3.85 -10.90
CA GLU A 150 -0.15 4.62 -11.93
C GLU A 150 -1.02 4.86 -13.17
N THR A 151 -1.81 3.85 -13.53
CA THR A 151 -2.70 3.90 -14.68
C THR A 151 -3.81 4.93 -14.48
N TYR A 152 -4.48 4.95 -13.31
CA TYR A 152 -5.58 5.88 -13.09
C TYR A 152 -5.11 7.30 -12.73
N SER A 153 -3.99 7.44 -12.01
CA SER A 153 -3.47 8.74 -11.57
C SER A 153 -2.69 9.46 -12.66
N GLY A 154 -2.11 8.70 -13.60
CA GLY A 154 -1.15 9.20 -14.59
C GLY A 154 0.21 9.53 -13.98
N GLU A 155 0.42 9.27 -12.69
CA GLU A 155 1.69 9.43 -12.00
C GLU A 155 2.45 8.10 -12.01
N THR A 156 3.74 8.14 -12.39
CA THR A 156 4.60 6.96 -12.33
C THR A 156 5.22 6.84 -10.94
N VAL A 157 5.15 5.68 -10.33
CA VAL A 157 5.94 5.33 -9.16
C VAL A 157 7.32 4.90 -9.65
N SER A 158 8.38 5.42 -9.01
CA SER A 158 9.74 4.97 -9.33
C SER A 158 9.88 3.48 -9.07
N ASP A 159 10.49 2.74 -9.99
CA ASP A 159 10.73 1.31 -9.84
C ASP A 159 11.52 1.00 -8.56
N ASP A 160 12.56 1.79 -8.29
CA ASP A 160 13.38 1.65 -7.08
C ASP A 160 12.55 1.96 -5.83
N ALA A 161 11.69 3.00 -5.87
CA ALA A 161 10.84 3.34 -4.73
C ALA A 161 9.79 2.25 -4.46
N PHE A 162 9.27 1.63 -5.52
CA PHE A 162 8.30 0.54 -5.41
C PHE A 162 8.93 -0.75 -4.86
N GLU A 163 10.15 -1.07 -5.28
CA GLU A 163 10.93 -2.19 -4.75
C GLU A 163 11.19 -2.01 -3.24
N VAL A 164 11.70 -0.84 -2.83
CA VAL A 164 11.99 -0.55 -1.42
C VAL A 164 10.73 -0.52 -0.55
N ALA A 165 9.62 0.01 -1.06
CA ALA A 165 8.34 -0.03 -0.37
C ALA A 165 7.84 -1.47 -0.18
N THR A 166 8.15 -2.36 -1.13
CA THR A 166 7.79 -3.77 -1.00
C THR A 166 8.72 -4.49 -0.01
N ASP A 167 10.02 -4.24 -0.06
CA ASP A 167 10.99 -4.74 0.92
C ASP A 167 10.59 -4.39 2.35
N GLU A 168 10.22 -3.12 2.58
CA GLU A 168 9.74 -2.66 3.88
C GLU A 168 8.53 -3.44 4.35
N LEU A 169 7.52 -3.54 3.48
CA LEU A 169 6.24 -4.11 3.82
C LEU A 169 6.36 -5.60 4.14
N VAL A 170 7.22 -6.30 3.41
CA VAL A 170 7.55 -7.70 3.66
C VAL A 170 8.30 -7.84 4.97
N LEU A 171 9.37 -7.08 5.17
CA LEU A 171 10.16 -7.13 6.39
C LEU A 171 9.31 -6.83 7.62
N THR A 172 8.49 -5.79 7.56
CA THR A 172 7.56 -5.41 8.62
C THR A 172 6.58 -6.55 8.92
N GLY A 173 6.00 -7.17 7.87
CA GLY A 173 5.12 -8.31 8.02
C GLY A 173 5.79 -9.57 8.58
N GLU A 174 7.07 -9.82 8.26
CA GLU A 174 7.86 -10.90 8.87
C GLU A 174 8.09 -10.66 10.36
N LEU A 175 8.52 -9.45 10.73
CA LEU A 175 8.76 -9.06 12.12
C LEU A 175 7.49 -9.15 12.98
N MET A 176 6.33 -8.72 12.43
CA MET A 176 5.03 -8.80 13.11
C MET A 176 4.52 -10.23 13.37
N LYS A 177 5.05 -11.25 12.70
CA LYS A 177 4.72 -12.66 12.99
C LYS A 177 5.39 -13.17 14.25
N GLU A 178 6.52 -12.57 14.61
CA GLU A 178 7.39 -13.05 15.69
C GLU A 178 7.37 -12.11 16.90
N LEU A 179 7.00 -10.85 16.69
CA LEU A 179 7.08 -9.75 17.66
C LEU A 179 5.75 -8.99 17.74
N ASP A 180 5.61 -8.11 18.73
CA ASP A 180 4.40 -7.29 18.90
C ASP A 180 4.20 -6.34 17.70
N SER A 181 3.02 -6.39 17.10
CA SER A 181 2.77 -5.72 15.83
C SER A 181 2.75 -4.19 15.90
N GLU A 182 2.32 -3.64 17.04
CA GLU A 182 2.24 -2.19 17.22
C GLU A 182 3.65 -1.61 17.39
N GLN A 183 4.47 -2.25 18.23
CA GLN A 183 5.85 -1.82 18.49
C GLN A 183 6.74 -1.91 17.25
N ILE A 184 6.53 -2.90 16.36
CA ILE A 184 7.28 -3.01 15.10
C ILE A 184 6.94 -1.89 14.13
N SER A 185 5.67 -1.51 14.02
CA SER A 185 5.26 -0.38 13.17
C SER A 185 5.91 0.92 13.65
N ASP A 186 5.90 1.16 14.96
CA ASP A 186 6.50 2.33 15.59
C ASP A 186 8.03 2.36 15.39
N LEU A 187 8.70 1.20 15.47
CA LEU A 187 10.15 1.10 15.27
C LEU A 187 10.52 1.48 13.83
N ILE A 188 9.85 0.91 12.83
CA ILE A 188 10.12 1.20 11.42
C ILE A 188 9.83 2.68 11.11
N ALA A 189 8.73 3.22 11.63
CA ALA A 189 8.39 4.63 11.46
C ALA A 189 9.45 5.56 12.06
N TYR A 190 9.92 5.26 13.28
CA TYR A 190 10.98 6.02 13.94
C TYR A 190 12.28 6.00 13.13
N LEU A 191 12.73 4.81 12.69
CA LEU A 191 13.97 4.66 11.96
C LEU A 191 13.94 5.39 10.61
N LYS A 192 12.80 5.36 9.91
CA LYS A 192 12.57 6.14 8.69
C LYS A 192 12.71 7.64 8.93
N GLN A 193 12.16 8.15 10.03
CA GLN A 193 12.30 9.55 10.40
C GLN A 193 13.78 9.92 10.63
N GLN A 194 14.54 9.05 11.32
CA GLN A 194 15.96 9.28 11.56
C GLN A 194 16.77 9.32 10.26
N ILE A 195 16.46 8.46 9.29
CA ILE A 195 17.06 8.52 7.94
C ILE A 195 16.73 9.84 7.26
N ALA A 196 15.45 10.22 7.24
CA ALA A 196 14.99 11.41 6.53
C ALA A 196 15.57 12.72 7.11
N GLU A 197 15.74 12.80 8.43
CA GLU A 197 16.23 14.01 9.12
C GLU A 197 17.75 14.11 9.14
N ASN A 198 18.45 12.99 9.33
CA ASN A 198 19.90 12.99 9.59
C ASN A 198 20.75 12.45 8.45
N GLY A 199 20.15 11.84 7.41
CA GLY A 199 20.87 11.31 6.25
C GLY A 199 21.94 10.28 6.64
N LEU A 200 21.58 9.30 7.46
CA LEU A 200 22.49 8.24 7.90
C LEU A 200 22.68 7.19 6.80
N ASP A 201 23.90 7.06 6.29
CA ASP A 201 24.30 6.11 5.24
C ASP A 201 25.33 5.06 5.71
N ASP A 202 25.75 5.12 6.97
CA ASP A 202 26.76 4.23 7.54
C ASP A 202 26.12 2.98 8.16
N PRO A 203 26.41 1.76 7.67
CA PRO A 203 25.78 0.53 8.13
C PRO A 203 26.02 0.22 9.62
N GLU A 204 27.19 0.56 10.16
CA GLU A 204 27.52 0.29 11.57
C GLU A 204 26.70 1.21 12.49
N ARG A 205 26.61 2.50 12.15
CA ARG A 205 25.76 3.45 12.88
C ARG A 205 24.28 3.13 12.77
N LEU A 206 23.83 2.66 11.61
CA LEU A 206 22.44 2.21 11.45
C LEU A 206 22.16 0.98 12.31
N ALA A 207 23.08 0.01 12.37
CA ALA A 207 22.93 -1.15 13.23
C ALA A 207 22.87 -0.76 14.71
N GLU A 208 23.68 0.21 15.13
CA GLU A 208 23.64 0.75 16.49
C GLU A 208 22.31 1.45 16.78
N LEU A 209 21.84 2.31 15.88
CA LEU A 209 20.55 3.00 15.98
C LEU A 209 19.38 2.00 16.10
N VAL A 210 19.35 0.98 15.24
CA VAL A 210 18.30 -0.06 15.27
C VAL A 210 18.30 -0.79 16.61
N ARG A 211 19.48 -1.19 17.12
CA ARG A 211 19.59 -1.89 18.41
C ARG A 211 19.18 -1.00 19.60
N GLN A 212 19.56 0.27 19.57
CA GLN A 212 19.20 1.21 20.61
C GLN A 212 17.67 1.44 20.63
N ALA A 213 17.08 1.76 19.49
CA ALA A 213 15.65 1.97 19.35
C ALA A 213 14.86 0.71 19.75
N SER A 214 15.29 -0.47 19.29
CA SER A 214 14.62 -1.72 19.67
C SER A 214 14.71 -2.00 21.17
N ALA A 215 15.87 -1.75 21.80
CA ALA A 215 16.04 -1.97 23.23
C ALA A 215 15.17 -1.02 24.08
N GLU A 216 15.06 0.25 23.68
CA GLU A 216 14.20 1.24 24.35
C GLU A 216 12.72 0.89 24.23
N MET A 217 12.32 0.30 23.09
CA MET A 217 10.97 -0.18 22.84
C MET A 217 10.72 -1.59 23.41
N GLU A 218 11.65 -2.15 24.18
CA GLU A 218 11.57 -3.50 24.75
C GLU A 218 11.40 -4.62 23.70
N LEU A 219 11.86 -4.36 22.46
CA LEU A 219 11.90 -5.30 21.35
C LEU A 219 13.24 -6.04 21.30
N ASN A 220 13.17 -7.37 21.39
CA ASN A 220 14.35 -8.23 21.30
C ASN A 220 14.57 -8.69 19.85
N LEU A 221 15.27 -7.87 19.07
CA LEU A 221 15.66 -8.22 17.70
C LEU A 221 16.88 -9.15 17.69
N THR A 222 16.86 -10.12 16.78
CA THR A 222 18.04 -10.93 16.43
C THR A 222 19.01 -10.14 15.55
N ASP A 223 20.27 -10.56 15.49
CA ASP A 223 21.27 -9.92 14.61
C ASP A 223 20.87 -9.96 13.13
N GLU A 224 20.17 -11.02 12.71
CA GLU A 224 19.62 -11.15 11.35
C GLU A 224 18.52 -10.13 11.08
N GLN A 225 17.56 -9.97 12.01
CA GLN A 225 16.51 -8.97 11.90
C GLN A 225 17.09 -7.54 11.89
N VAL A 226 18.10 -7.25 12.72
CA VAL A 226 18.82 -5.97 12.69
C VAL A 226 19.45 -5.73 11.32
N SER A 227 20.14 -6.73 10.76
CA SER A 227 20.76 -6.61 9.43
C SER A 227 19.72 -6.28 8.36
N LYS A 228 18.59 -6.98 8.32
CA LYS A 228 17.53 -6.72 7.34
C LYS A 228 16.95 -5.31 7.46
N ILE A 229 16.78 -4.80 8.69
CA ILE A 229 16.32 -3.42 8.91
C ILE A 229 17.37 -2.42 8.43
N VAL A 230 18.65 -2.64 8.71
CA VAL A 230 19.74 -1.78 8.21
C VAL A 230 19.76 -1.73 6.69
N ASP A 231 19.65 -2.89 6.03
CA ASP A 231 19.61 -2.98 4.57
C ASP A 231 18.45 -2.16 3.99
N LEU A 232 17.26 -2.27 4.60
CA LEU A 232 16.09 -1.46 4.23
C LEU A 232 16.37 0.04 4.36
N LEU A 233 16.94 0.48 5.49
CA LEU A 233 17.22 1.90 5.75
C LEU A 233 18.27 2.47 4.78
N LEU A 234 19.28 1.68 4.42
CA LEU A 234 20.27 2.04 3.40
C LEU A 234 19.61 2.20 2.02
N LYS A 235 18.71 1.29 1.63
CA LYS A 235 17.96 1.41 0.38
C LYS A 235 17.07 2.67 0.38
N LEU A 236 16.37 2.95 1.48
CA LEU A 236 15.56 4.16 1.63
C LEU A 236 16.37 5.45 1.51
N ASN A 237 17.58 5.49 2.07
CA ASN A 237 18.47 6.65 1.98
C ASN A 237 19.01 6.89 0.56
N ASN A 238 19.14 5.83 -0.23
CA ASN A 238 19.60 5.90 -1.63
C ASN A 238 18.51 6.32 -2.62
N LEU A 239 17.24 6.18 -2.25
CA LEU A 239 16.17 6.80 -3.01
C LEU A 239 16.32 8.31 -2.85
N GLU A 240 16.41 9.05 -3.96
CA GLU A 240 16.26 10.52 -3.95
C GLU A 240 14.81 10.87 -3.55
N ILE A 241 14.42 10.57 -2.31
CA ILE A 241 13.08 10.82 -1.82
C ILE A 241 12.98 12.31 -1.56
N ASP A 242 12.01 12.95 -2.22
CA ASP A 242 11.62 14.31 -1.89
C ASP A 242 11.09 14.33 -0.44
N ALA A 243 11.99 14.63 0.50
CA ALA A 243 11.72 14.64 1.93
C ALA A 243 10.49 15.51 2.29
N ASN A 244 10.14 16.49 1.45
CA ASN A 244 8.95 17.31 1.63
C ASN A 244 7.64 16.51 1.49
N LYS A 245 7.60 15.48 0.61
CA LYS A 245 6.42 14.60 0.45
C LYS A 245 6.24 13.65 1.63
N LEU A 246 7.33 13.09 2.16
CA LEU A 246 7.28 12.24 3.36
C LEU A 246 6.84 13.03 4.61
N VAL A 247 7.37 14.25 4.78
CA VAL A 247 7.00 15.13 5.89
C VAL A 247 5.53 15.56 5.81
N SER A 248 4.99 15.81 4.61
CA SER A 248 3.55 16.10 4.46
C SER A 248 2.67 14.90 4.82
N GLN A 249 3.05 13.69 4.40
CA GLN A 249 2.30 12.46 4.70
C GLN A 249 2.34 12.11 6.20
N ALA A 250 3.50 12.28 6.85
CA ALA A 250 3.64 12.08 8.29
C ALA A 250 2.82 13.11 9.10
N LYS A 251 2.78 14.36 8.62
CA LYS A 251 1.97 15.42 9.23
C LYS A 251 0.47 15.17 9.08
N GLU A 252 0.02 14.69 7.93
CA GLU A 252 -1.38 14.33 7.71
C GLU A 252 -1.81 13.11 8.55
N LEU A 253 -0.91 12.15 8.77
CA LEU A 253 -1.16 11.05 9.71
C LEU A 253 -1.27 11.55 11.15
N TYR A 254 -0.41 12.47 11.57
CA TYR A 254 -0.46 13.11 12.88
C TYR A 254 -1.76 13.91 13.09
N ASP A 255 -2.16 14.69 12.09
CA ASP A 255 -3.40 15.48 12.11
C ASP A 255 -4.65 14.57 12.10
N LYS A 256 -4.59 13.41 11.43
CA LYS A 256 -5.66 12.39 11.46
C LYS A 256 -5.77 11.70 12.83
N LEU A 257 -4.65 11.40 13.50
CA LEU A 257 -4.65 10.82 14.86
C LEU A 257 -5.24 11.79 15.90
N ASP A 258 -4.96 13.09 15.79
CA ASP A 258 -5.53 14.14 16.64
C ASP A 258 -7.05 14.29 16.43
N SER A 259 -7.51 14.20 15.17
CA SER A 259 -8.93 14.32 14.81
C SER A 259 -9.84 13.17 15.28
N MET A 260 -9.26 12.00 15.60
CA MET A 260 -9.99 10.81 16.04
C MET A 260 -10.22 10.72 17.56
N GLY A 261 -9.79 11.73 18.34
CA GLY A 261 -10.04 11.78 19.78
C GLY A 261 -9.29 10.68 20.57
N ILE A 262 -8.24 10.11 19.99
CA ILE A 262 -7.28 9.28 20.71
C ILE A 262 -6.43 10.24 21.55
N GLU A 263 -6.89 10.55 22.77
CA GLU A 263 -5.99 11.04 23.81
C GLU A 263 -5.01 9.91 24.13
N LEU A 264 -3.86 9.92 23.46
CA LEU A 264 -2.66 9.24 23.95
C LEU A 264 -2.47 9.73 25.38
N SER A 265 -2.74 8.88 26.37
CA SER A 265 -2.70 9.27 27.78
C SER A 265 -1.32 9.89 28.09
N GLY A 266 -1.30 11.22 28.21
CA GLY A 266 -0.09 12.04 28.04
C GLY A 266 1.01 11.81 29.06
N GLU A 267 0.73 11.14 30.19
CA GLU A 267 1.73 10.90 31.23
C GLU A 267 2.64 9.69 31.00
N LYS A 268 2.19 8.65 30.28
CA LYS A 268 3.02 7.44 30.02
C LYS A 268 3.71 7.52 28.66
N VAL A 269 2.95 7.83 27.62
CA VAL A 269 3.48 8.03 26.26
C VAL A 269 4.33 9.30 26.22
N GLY A 270 3.90 10.39 26.87
CA GLY A 270 4.71 11.60 26.97
C GLY A 270 6.01 11.42 27.77
N ASN A 271 6.00 10.64 28.85
CA ASN A 271 7.24 10.32 29.58
C ASN A 271 8.16 9.38 28.79
N PHE A 272 7.61 8.44 28.02
CA PHE A 272 8.38 7.56 27.14
C PHE A 272 9.01 8.36 26.00
N ILE A 273 8.22 9.10 25.22
CA ILE A 273 8.68 9.95 24.12
C ILE A 273 9.64 11.04 24.63
N THR A 274 9.35 11.70 25.75
CA THR A 274 10.25 12.74 26.28
C THR A 274 11.57 12.18 26.76
N ARG A 275 11.58 11.00 27.41
CA ARG A 275 12.84 10.33 27.83
C ARG A 275 13.62 9.78 26.65
N PHE A 276 12.92 9.21 25.69
CA PHE A 276 13.49 8.71 24.43
C PHE A 276 14.13 9.85 23.64
N VAL A 277 13.37 10.91 23.32
CA VAL A 277 13.88 12.10 22.62
C VAL A 277 15.01 12.78 23.40
N SER A 278 14.95 12.86 24.73
CA SER A 278 16.03 13.44 25.54
C SER A 278 17.30 12.57 25.52
N SER A 279 17.16 11.24 25.61
CA SER A 279 18.29 10.30 25.61
C SER A 279 18.97 10.23 24.25
N VAL A 280 18.17 10.25 23.17
CA VAL A 280 18.62 10.33 21.79
C VAL A 280 19.30 11.68 21.51
N TRP A 281 18.76 12.79 22.00
CA TRP A 281 19.37 14.11 21.86
C TRP A 281 20.70 14.24 22.60
N GLU A 282 20.82 13.70 23.82
CA GLU A 282 22.08 13.64 24.56
C GLU A 282 23.14 12.78 23.86
N LEU A 283 22.73 11.70 23.19
CA LEU A 283 23.60 10.83 22.40
C LEU A 283 24.10 11.53 21.12
N ILE A 284 23.21 12.27 20.44
CA ILE A 284 23.56 13.12 19.29
C ILE A 284 24.53 14.24 19.71
N GLN A 285 24.32 14.89 20.86
CA GLN A 285 25.26 15.89 21.38
C GLN A 285 26.62 15.28 21.72
N GLY A 286 26.64 14.10 22.34
CA GLY A 286 27.87 13.35 22.57
C GLY A 286 28.62 12.94 21.29
N PHE A 287 27.90 12.84 20.17
CA PHE A 287 28.44 12.54 18.84
C PHE A 287 28.95 13.78 18.11
N MET A 288 28.31 14.94 18.30
CA MET A 288 28.73 16.22 17.70
C MET A 288 29.90 16.88 18.43
N ASP A 289 30.10 16.58 19.71
CA ASP A 289 31.19 17.13 20.55
C ASP A 289 32.50 16.30 20.51
N ARG A 290 32.61 15.30 19.61
CA ARG A 290 33.82 14.49 19.35
C ARG A 290 34.32 14.65 17.93
#